data_AF-A0A7J6TMQ1-F1
#
_entry.id   AF-A0A7J6TMQ1-F1
#
_cell.length_a   1.000
_cell.length_b   1.000
_cell.length_c   1.000
_cell.angle_alpha   90.00
_cell.angle_beta   90.00
_cell.angle_gamma   90.00
#
_symmetry.space_group_name_H-M   'P 1'
#
loop_
_entity.id
_entity.type
_entity.pdbx_description
1 polymer ?
#
loop_
_entity_poly.entity_id
_entity_poly.type
_entity_poly.pdbx_seq_one_letter_code
_entity_poly.pdbx_strand_id
1 'polypeptide(L)'
;IDEAKQVPSELSIEETAHTLARYASICQANGLVPIVEPEVLSDGPHTIETDAYVTERVLSAVFKALNDQHVLLEGCVLKPNMVMPGAECPQRASPEKIAEMTVRTLKRTVPPALVGVLFLSGGQSEEEASLNLNAMNAMKETRPWPLTFSFGRALQHSAIQTWAGK
;
A
#
# COMPACT_ATOMS: atom_id res chain seq x y z
N ILE A 1 -12.47 5.02 -0.08
CA ILE A 1 -12.80 5.63 1.24
C ILE A 1 -14.14 6.36 1.12
N ASP A 2 -15.06 6.25 2.09
CA ASP A 2 -16.34 6.97 2.06
C ASP A 2 -16.53 7.72 3.40
N GLU A 3 -16.22 9.02 3.40
CA GLU A 3 -16.27 9.85 4.61
C GLU A 3 -17.69 10.00 5.16
N ALA A 4 -18.70 10.11 4.28
CA ALA A 4 -20.10 10.28 4.69
C ALA A 4 -20.64 9.05 5.40
N LYS A 5 -20.18 7.85 5.01
CA LYS A 5 -20.54 6.58 5.66
C LYS A 5 -19.53 6.12 6.71
N GLN A 6 -18.50 6.92 7.00
CA GLN A 6 -17.42 6.59 7.92
C GLN A 6 -16.73 5.25 7.58
N VAL A 7 -16.41 5.06 6.30
CA VAL A 7 -15.71 3.87 5.78
C VAL A 7 -14.24 4.20 5.50
N PRO A 8 -13.28 3.41 6.01
CA PRO A 8 -13.47 2.12 6.69
C PRO A 8 -13.96 2.26 8.13
N SER A 9 -14.91 1.41 8.51
CA SER A 9 -15.37 1.27 9.90
C SER A 9 -14.31 0.55 10.73
N GLU A 10 -14.38 0.68 12.06
CA GLU A 10 -13.46 -0.03 12.97
C GLU A 10 -13.49 -1.55 12.73
N LEU A 11 -14.69 -2.12 12.58
CA LEU A 11 -14.88 -3.54 12.27
C LEU A 11 -14.14 -3.95 10.98
N SER A 12 -14.18 -3.11 9.94
CA SER A 12 -13.48 -3.39 8.67
C SER A 12 -11.97 -3.42 8.86
N ILE A 13 -11.43 -2.53 9.69
CA ILE A 13 -10.00 -2.44 9.97
C ILE A 13 -9.56 -3.65 10.80
N GLU A 14 -10.27 -3.94 11.89
CA GLU A 14 -9.96 -5.04 12.81
C GLU A 14 -10.01 -6.40 12.11
N GLU A 15 -11.08 -6.68 11.34
CA GLU A 15 -11.24 -7.95 10.65
C GLU A 15 -10.17 -8.16 9.56
N THR A 16 -9.86 -7.11 8.80
CA THR A 16 -8.81 -7.15 7.77
C THR A 16 -7.44 -7.39 8.40
N ALA A 17 -7.10 -6.65 9.46
CA ALA A 17 -5.83 -6.80 10.17
C ALA A 17 -5.68 -8.20 10.76
N HIS A 18 -6.73 -8.71 11.43
CA HIS A 18 -6.74 -10.04 12.01
C HIS A 18 -6.57 -11.14 10.94
N THR A 19 -7.31 -11.04 9.83
CA THR A 19 -7.23 -12.01 8.74
C THR A 19 -5.84 -12.04 8.09
N LEU A 20 -5.28 -10.87 7.79
CA LEU A 20 -3.93 -10.76 7.20
C LEU A 20 -2.85 -11.31 8.13
N ALA A 21 -2.97 -11.07 9.44
CA ALA A 21 -2.01 -11.57 10.40
C ALA A 21 -2.05 -13.10 10.54
N ARG A 22 -3.24 -13.70 10.54
CA ARG A 22 -3.41 -15.15 10.52
C ARG A 22 -2.84 -15.77 9.23
N TYR A 23 -3.14 -15.16 8.08
CA TYR A 23 -2.56 -15.57 6.80
C TYR A 23 -1.03 -15.57 6.85
N ALA A 24 -0.43 -14.47 7.31
CA ALA A 24 1.02 -14.31 7.36
C ALA A 24 1.70 -15.36 8.26
N SER A 25 1.13 -15.60 9.45
CA SER A 25 1.61 -16.61 10.38
C SER A 25 1.56 -18.02 9.77
N ILE A 26 0.45 -18.37 9.09
CA ILE A 26 0.31 -19.67 8.41
C ILE A 26 1.31 -19.81 7.26
N CYS A 27 1.54 -18.77 6.46
CA CYS A 27 2.54 -18.79 5.40
C CYS A 27 3.94 -19.09 5.95
N GLN A 28 4.35 -18.37 7.01
CA GLN A 28 5.66 -18.54 7.62
C GLN A 28 5.83 -19.94 8.21
N ALA A 29 4.80 -20.48 8.87
CA ALA A 29 4.82 -21.85 9.40
C ALA A 29 5.01 -22.93 8.31
N ASN A 30 4.72 -22.60 7.05
CA ASN A 30 4.84 -23.51 5.91
C ASN A 30 5.98 -23.13 4.94
N GLY A 31 6.91 -22.28 5.36
CA GLY A 31 8.08 -21.92 4.56
C GLY A 31 7.80 -20.97 3.39
N LEU A 32 6.68 -20.24 3.42
CA LEU A 32 6.33 -19.21 2.45
C LEU A 32 6.53 -17.82 3.04
N VAL A 33 7.10 -16.90 2.26
CA VAL A 33 7.17 -15.48 2.61
C VAL A 33 5.81 -14.84 2.33
N PRO A 34 5.08 -14.34 3.35
CA PRO A 34 3.83 -13.65 3.13
C PRO A 34 4.04 -12.25 2.56
N ILE A 35 3.23 -11.91 1.55
CA ILE A 35 2.99 -10.54 1.12
C ILE A 35 1.69 -10.08 1.77
N VAL A 36 1.79 -9.15 2.71
CA VAL A 36 0.64 -8.59 3.42
C VAL A 36 0.09 -7.40 2.62
N GLU A 37 -1.11 -7.54 2.08
CA GLU A 37 -1.73 -6.56 1.16
C GLU A 37 -3.01 -5.95 1.77
N PRO A 38 -2.90 -4.89 2.60
CA PRO A 38 -4.03 -4.13 3.08
C PRO A 38 -4.37 -2.99 2.12
N GLU A 39 -4.95 -3.31 0.96
CA GLU A 39 -5.31 -2.30 -0.04
C GLU A 39 -6.44 -1.38 0.46
N VAL A 40 -6.15 -0.08 0.54
CA VAL A 40 -7.18 0.96 0.68
C VAL A 40 -7.56 1.45 -0.71
N LEU A 41 -8.83 1.30 -1.07
CA LEU A 41 -9.34 1.66 -2.39
C LEU A 41 -9.39 3.19 -2.58
N SER A 42 -8.95 3.62 -3.76
CA SER A 42 -8.94 5.02 -4.21
C SER A 42 -10.32 5.57 -4.59
N ASP A 43 -11.39 4.80 -4.48
CA ASP A 43 -12.74 5.25 -4.80
C ASP A 43 -13.19 6.44 -3.92
N GLY A 44 -13.90 7.38 -4.56
CA GLY A 44 -14.51 8.55 -3.94
C GLY A 44 -13.72 9.86 -4.14
N PRO A 45 -14.25 10.99 -3.61
CA PRO A 45 -13.70 12.33 -3.82
C PRO A 45 -12.74 12.81 -2.71
N HIS A 46 -12.27 11.89 -1.86
CA HIS A 46 -11.46 12.21 -0.68
C HIS A 46 -10.10 12.81 -1.05
N THR A 47 -9.53 13.63 -0.16
CA THR A 47 -8.21 14.25 -0.39
C THR A 47 -7.09 13.28 -0.05
N ILE A 48 -5.86 13.62 -0.47
CA ILE A 48 -4.66 12.85 -0.14
C ILE A 48 -4.38 12.84 1.38
N GLU A 49 -4.80 13.87 2.12
CA GLU A 49 -4.71 13.91 3.57
C GLU A 49 -5.67 12.92 4.23
N THR A 50 -6.89 12.79 3.71
CA THR A 50 -7.84 11.77 4.18
C THR A 50 -7.28 10.36 3.92
N ASP A 51 -6.73 10.11 2.72
CA ASP A 51 -6.13 8.82 2.41
C ASP A 51 -4.93 8.51 3.30
N ALA A 52 -4.07 9.50 3.56
CA ALA A 52 -2.96 9.36 4.51
C ALA A 52 -3.44 9.00 5.91
N TYR A 53 -4.50 9.65 6.40
CA TYR A 53 -5.09 9.40 7.71
C TYR A 53 -5.65 7.97 7.82
N VAL A 54 -6.41 7.54 6.81
CA VAL A 54 -6.98 6.19 6.77
C VAL A 54 -5.88 5.14 6.66
N THR A 55 -4.92 5.35 5.76
CA THR A 55 -3.79 4.43 5.55
C THR A 55 -2.94 4.29 6.82
N GLU A 56 -2.67 5.38 7.54
CA GLU A 56 -1.96 5.30 8.84
C GLU A 56 -2.74 4.42 9.84
N ARG A 57 -4.05 4.61 9.97
CA ARG A 57 -4.88 3.79 10.88
C ARG A 57 -4.88 2.32 10.50
N VAL A 58 -5.07 2.01 9.22
CA VAL A 58 -5.08 0.63 8.70
C VAL A 58 -3.74 -0.04 8.95
N LEU A 59 -2.63 0.62 8.59
CA LEU A 59 -1.30 0.05 8.78
C LEU A 59 -0.96 -0.16 10.27
N SER A 60 -1.32 0.79 11.15
CA SER A 60 -1.13 0.60 12.60
C SER A 60 -1.86 -0.64 13.12
N ALA A 61 -3.12 -0.85 12.71
CA ALA A 61 -3.88 -2.04 13.10
C ALA A 61 -3.26 -3.32 12.54
N VAL A 62 -2.85 -3.31 11.27
CA VAL A 62 -2.18 -4.46 10.62
C VAL A 62 -0.89 -4.83 11.34
N PHE A 63 0.02 -3.88 11.59
CA PHE A 63 1.29 -4.19 12.28
C PHE A 63 1.08 -4.63 13.74
N LYS A 64 0.06 -4.10 14.42
CA LYS A 64 -0.34 -4.61 15.74
C LYS A 64 -0.79 -6.08 15.65
N ALA A 65 -1.68 -6.41 14.72
CA ALA A 65 -2.18 -7.77 14.55
C ALA A 65 -1.07 -8.75 14.12
N LEU A 66 -0.15 -8.33 13.25
CA LEU A 66 1.03 -9.12 12.86
C LEU A 66 1.88 -9.46 14.09
N ASN A 67 2.08 -8.51 14.99
CA ASN A 67 2.82 -8.75 16.23
C ASN A 67 2.07 -9.71 17.17
N ASP A 68 0.75 -9.55 17.31
CA ASP A 68 -0.09 -10.42 18.14
C ASP A 68 -0.09 -11.89 17.65
N GLN A 69 0.03 -12.10 16.33
CA GLN A 69 0.11 -13.42 15.71
C GLN A 69 1.55 -13.95 15.55
N HIS A 70 2.52 -13.32 16.21
CA HIS A 70 3.93 -13.70 16.23
C HIS A 70 4.58 -13.78 14.84
N VAL A 71 4.16 -12.91 13.91
CA VAL A 71 4.74 -12.84 12.57
C VAL A 71 6.15 -12.24 12.63
N LEU A 72 7.10 -12.92 12.01
CA LEU A 72 8.48 -12.45 11.86
C LEU A 72 8.55 -11.39 10.73
N LEU A 73 8.84 -10.13 11.05
CA LEU A 73 8.83 -9.05 10.07
C LEU A 73 9.99 -9.15 9.06
N GLU A 74 11.12 -9.70 9.49
CA GLU A 74 12.31 -9.99 8.68
C GLU A 74 12.05 -11.10 7.63
N GLY A 75 10.94 -11.81 7.74
CA GLY A 75 10.46 -12.79 6.78
C GLY A 75 9.13 -12.38 6.15
N CYS A 76 8.80 -11.09 6.12
CA CYS A 76 7.53 -10.56 5.65
C CYS A 76 7.76 -9.37 4.71
N VAL A 77 6.83 -9.19 3.77
CA VAL A 77 6.82 -8.09 2.81
C VAL A 77 5.46 -7.38 2.86
N LEU A 78 5.44 -6.06 2.76
CA LEU A 78 4.20 -5.28 2.72
C LEU A 78 3.87 -4.87 1.28
N LYS A 79 2.60 -4.98 0.89
CA LYS A 79 2.07 -4.49 -0.38
C LYS A 79 0.91 -3.50 -0.13
N PRO A 80 1.22 -2.23 0.17
CA PRO A 80 0.19 -1.23 0.42
C PRO A 80 -0.18 -0.49 -0.86
N ASN A 81 -1.27 0.28 -0.82
CA ASN A 81 -1.51 1.36 -1.78
C ASN A 81 -0.48 2.49 -1.60
N MET A 82 -0.27 3.28 -2.65
CA MET A 82 0.33 4.61 -2.52
C MET A 82 -0.69 5.57 -1.92
N VAL A 83 -0.22 6.58 -1.18
CA VAL A 83 -1.10 7.60 -0.61
C VAL A 83 -1.42 8.65 -1.66
N MET A 84 -2.67 8.70 -2.10
CA MET A 84 -3.12 9.49 -3.25
C MET A 84 -4.52 10.07 -3.01
N PRO A 85 -4.89 11.17 -3.69
CA PRO A 85 -6.28 11.62 -3.67
C PRO A 85 -7.17 10.59 -4.35
N GLY A 86 -8.44 10.56 -3.95
CA GLY A 86 -9.42 9.65 -4.52
C GLY A 86 -9.64 9.88 -6.02
N ALA A 87 -10.13 8.86 -6.72
CA ALA A 87 -10.30 8.87 -8.17
C ALA A 87 -11.23 10.00 -8.66
N GLU A 88 -12.22 10.37 -7.85
CA GLU A 88 -13.19 11.45 -8.13
C GLU A 88 -12.75 12.80 -7.53
N CYS A 89 -11.59 12.86 -6.87
CA CYS A 89 -11.09 14.09 -6.28
C CYS A 89 -10.75 15.10 -7.40
N PRO A 90 -11.29 16.33 -7.36
CA PRO A 90 -11.00 17.34 -8.38
C PRO A 90 -9.54 17.82 -8.35
N GLN A 91 -8.86 17.65 -7.21
CA GLN A 91 -7.48 18.03 -7.02
C GLN A 91 -6.58 16.80 -7.21
N ARG A 92 -5.83 16.77 -8.31
CA ARG A 92 -4.79 15.76 -8.53
C ARG A 92 -3.52 16.15 -7.78
N ALA A 93 -2.80 15.15 -7.29
CA ALA A 93 -1.52 15.35 -6.61
C ALA A 93 -0.37 15.12 -7.59
N SER A 94 0.73 15.87 -7.44
CA SER A 94 1.96 15.60 -8.19
C SER A 94 2.67 14.35 -7.64
N PRO A 95 3.53 13.70 -8.45
CA PRO A 95 4.33 12.56 -7.97
C PRO A 95 5.15 12.86 -6.72
N GLU A 96 5.68 14.07 -6.59
CA GLU A 96 6.45 14.50 -5.42
C GLU A 96 5.58 14.57 -4.17
N LYS A 97 4.33 15.05 -4.31
CA LYS A 97 3.40 15.12 -3.19
C LYS A 97 2.94 13.73 -2.76
N ILE A 98 2.64 12.84 -3.72
CA ILE A 98 2.33 11.44 -3.46
C ILE A 98 3.49 10.76 -2.74
N ALA A 99 4.71 10.99 -3.21
CA ALA A 99 5.91 10.44 -2.60
C ALA A 99 6.11 10.90 -1.15
N GLU A 100 6.02 12.20 -0.89
CA GLU A 100 6.13 12.79 0.45
C GLU A 100 5.11 12.16 1.41
N MET A 101 3.83 12.16 1.02
CA MET A 101 2.74 11.67 1.86
C MET A 101 2.86 10.16 2.12
N THR A 102 3.17 9.38 1.08
CA THR A 102 3.33 7.92 1.18
C THR A 102 4.49 7.56 2.10
N VAL A 103 5.67 8.13 1.88
CA VAL A 103 6.86 7.84 2.70
C VAL A 103 6.63 8.26 4.15
N ARG A 104 5.99 9.42 4.39
CA ARG A 104 5.65 9.87 5.74
C ARG A 104 4.73 8.89 6.46
N THR A 105 3.67 8.44 5.80
CA THR A 105 2.71 7.47 6.35
C THR A 105 3.39 6.14 6.70
N LEU A 106 4.26 5.63 5.81
CA LEU A 106 5.03 4.42 6.09
C LEU A 106 5.98 4.60 7.28
N LYS A 107 6.72 5.71 7.35
CA LYS A 107 7.65 6.01 8.46
C LYS A 107 6.96 6.09 9.82
N ARG A 108 5.67 6.42 9.86
CA ARG A 108 4.88 6.50 11.10
C ARG A 108 4.36 5.16 11.58
N THR A 109 4.29 4.15 10.71
CA THR A 109 3.50 2.93 10.97
C THR A 109 4.25 1.63 10.75
N VAL A 110 5.22 1.60 9.85
CA VAL A 110 5.99 0.40 9.50
C VAL A 110 7.23 0.31 10.39
N PRO A 111 7.54 -0.84 11.02
CA PRO A 111 8.79 -1.04 11.75
C PRO A 111 9.98 -1.30 10.82
N PRO A 112 11.21 -0.81 11.14
CA PRO A 112 12.40 -0.94 10.31
C PRO A 112 12.83 -2.39 10.01
N ALA A 113 12.33 -3.37 10.76
CA ALA A 113 12.61 -4.80 10.58
C ALA A 113 11.98 -5.41 9.31
N LEU A 114 10.93 -4.80 8.74
CA LEU A 114 10.29 -5.29 7.52
C LEU A 114 11.30 -5.33 6.36
N VAL A 115 11.26 -6.37 5.51
CA VAL A 115 12.25 -6.53 4.43
C VAL A 115 12.08 -5.51 3.30
N GLY A 116 10.85 -5.12 3.01
CA GLY A 116 10.56 -4.21 1.91
C GLY A 116 9.10 -3.90 1.72
N VAL A 117 8.85 -2.85 0.94
CA VAL A 117 7.50 -2.39 0.58
C VAL A 117 7.35 -2.46 -0.93
N LEU A 118 6.35 -3.20 -1.40
CA LEU A 118 6.08 -3.48 -2.80
C LEU A 118 4.74 -2.84 -3.17
N PHE A 119 4.74 -1.67 -3.77
CA PHE A 119 3.47 -0.98 -4.05
C PHE A 119 2.64 -1.70 -5.10
N LEU A 120 1.32 -1.73 -4.88
CA LEU A 120 0.33 -2.01 -5.91
C LEU A 120 0.11 -0.77 -6.78
N SER A 121 -0.35 -0.98 -8.03
CA SER A 121 -0.62 0.14 -8.95
C SER A 121 -1.99 0.79 -8.74
N GLY A 122 -2.96 0.13 -8.10
CA GLY A 122 -4.18 0.77 -7.58
C GLY A 122 -5.01 1.53 -8.63
N GLY A 123 -5.02 1.06 -9.87
CA GLY A 123 -5.77 1.70 -10.97
C GLY A 123 -5.04 2.81 -11.72
N GLN A 124 -3.81 3.16 -11.32
CA GLN A 124 -2.94 4.08 -12.05
C GLN A 124 -2.63 3.56 -13.46
N SER A 125 -2.33 4.49 -14.39
CA SER A 125 -1.70 4.13 -15.66
C SER A 125 -0.28 3.58 -15.47
N GLU A 126 0.26 2.94 -16.50
CA GLU A 126 1.64 2.39 -16.49
C GLU A 126 2.68 3.49 -16.19
N GLU A 127 2.50 4.68 -16.78
CA GLU A 127 3.38 5.83 -16.60
C GLU A 127 3.24 6.44 -15.21
N GLU A 128 2.01 6.68 -14.73
CA GLU A 128 1.78 7.27 -13.39
C GLU A 128 2.37 6.41 -12.29
N ALA A 129 2.16 5.09 -12.34
CA ALA A 129 2.70 4.16 -11.35
C ALA A 129 4.24 4.20 -11.31
N SER A 130 4.86 4.35 -12.49
CA SER A 130 6.32 4.45 -12.63
C SER A 130 6.85 5.78 -12.10
N LEU A 131 6.21 6.91 -12.45
CA LEU A 131 6.60 8.24 -12.01
C LEU A 131 6.47 8.40 -10.49
N ASN A 132 5.38 7.90 -9.90
CA ASN A 132 5.16 7.97 -8.45
C ASN A 132 6.19 7.14 -7.67
N LEU A 133 6.48 5.91 -8.14
CA LEU A 133 7.50 5.08 -7.53
C LEU A 133 8.91 5.68 -7.67
N ASN A 134 9.20 6.28 -8.83
CA ASN A 134 10.45 6.99 -9.05
C ASN A 134 10.59 8.20 -8.12
N ALA A 135 9.54 9.03 -8.00
CA ALA A 135 9.54 10.20 -7.13
C ALA A 135 9.80 9.80 -5.67
N MET A 136 9.19 8.71 -5.20
CA MET A 136 9.51 8.13 -3.89
C MET A 136 10.99 7.78 -3.77
N ASN A 137 11.56 7.05 -4.73
CA ASN A 137 12.95 6.62 -4.65
C ASN A 137 13.99 7.72 -4.87
N ALA A 138 13.61 8.83 -5.52
CA ALA A 138 14.44 9.99 -5.72
C ALA A 138 14.54 10.92 -4.49
N MET A 139 13.70 10.71 -3.48
CA MET A 139 13.76 11.47 -2.23
C MET A 139 15.12 11.31 -1.56
N LYS A 140 15.73 12.42 -1.12
CA LYS A 140 17.03 12.43 -0.41
C LYS A 140 16.93 12.00 1.06
N GLU A 141 15.79 11.50 1.48
CA GLU A 141 15.50 11.14 2.87
C GLU A 141 15.89 9.68 3.15
N THR A 142 16.51 9.44 4.31
CA THR A 142 16.81 8.07 4.76
C THR A 142 15.53 7.34 5.09
N ARG A 143 15.38 6.16 4.51
CA ARG A 143 14.28 5.23 4.76
C ARG A 143 14.87 3.86 5.09
N PRO A 144 14.32 3.16 6.09
CA PRO A 144 14.88 1.89 6.54
C PRO A 144 14.55 0.72 5.61
N TRP A 145 13.58 0.86 4.71
CA TRP A 145 13.14 -0.20 3.79
C TRP A 145 13.41 0.18 2.33
N PRO A 146 13.70 -0.81 1.47
CA PRO A 146 13.60 -0.62 0.04
C PRO A 146 12.14 -0.44 -0.37
N LEU A 147 11.90 0.46 -1.32
CA LEU A 147 10.61 0.69 -1.96
C LEU A 147 10.66 0.20 -3.41
N THR A 148 9.80 -0.75 -3.75
CA THR A 148 9.72 -1.33 -5.09
C THR A 148 8.24 -1.59 -5.45
N PHE A 149 7.98 -2.39 -6.49
CA PHE A 149 6.65 -2.63 -7.03
C PHE A 149 6.21 -4.10 -6.95
N SER A 150 4.90 -4.30 -6.85
CA SER A 150 4.20 -5.53 -7.19
C SER A 150 3.00 -5.15 -8.07
N PHE A 151 3.29 -4.88 -9.34
CA PHE A 151 2.32 -4.37 -10.30
C PHE A 151 1.71 -5.51 -11.13
N GLY A 152 0.39 -5.51 -11.24
CA GLY A 152 -0.34 -6.30 -12.25
C GLY A 152 -0.57 -5.48 -13.51
N ARG A 153 -1.68 -4.72 -13.52
CA ARG A 153 -2.13 -3.92 -14.67
C ARG A 153 -1.03 -3.01 -15.23
N ALA A 154 -0.29 -2.31 -14.37
CA ALA A 154 0.75 -1.36 -14.77
C ALA A 154 1.98 -1.99 -15.47
N LEU A 155 2.11 -3.32 -15.50
CA LEU A 155 3.15 -4.02 -16.27
C LEU A 155 2.62 -4.74 -17.51
N GLN A 156 1.31 -4.93 -17.59
CA GLN A 156 0.70 -5.84 -18.57
C GLN A 156 -0.19 -5.13 -19.58
N HIS A 157 -0.60 -3.88 -19.32
CA HIS A 157 -1.62 -3.21 -20.13
C HIS A 157 -1.19 -3.05 -21.60
N SER A 158 -0.04 -2.41 -21.85
CA SER A 158 0.48 -2.22 -23.21
C SER A 158 0.87 -3.54 -23.87
N ALA A 159 1.41 -4.48 -23.11
CA ALA A 159 1.82 -5.79 -23.61
C ALA A 159 0.60 -6.60 -24.11
N ILE A 160 -0.47 -6.68 -23.32
CA ILE A 160 -1.70 -7.38 -23.69
C ILE A 160 -2.37 -6.71 -24.90
N GLN A 161 -2.44 -5.38 -24.92
CA GLN A 161 -3.02 -4.64 -26.06
C GLN A 161 -2.26 -4.89 -27.36
N THR A 162 -0.93 -4.92 -27.29
CA THR A 162 -0.07 -5.14 -28.45
C THR A 162 -0.09 -6.59 -28.92
N TRP A 163 -0.11 -7.54 -27.98
CA TRP A 163 -0.20 -8.96 -28.29
C TRP A 163 -1.52 -9.31 -28.99
N ALA A 164 -2.64 -8.72 -28.54
CA ALA A 164 -3.97 -8.89 -29.14
C ALA A 164 -4.46 -10.34 -29.30
N GLY A 165 -3.88 -11.29 -28.54
CA GLY A 165 -4.21 -12.72 -28.65
C GLY A 165 -3.75 -13.38 -29.96
N LYS A 166 -2.80 -12.75 -30.66
CA LYS A 166 -2.30 -13.19 -31.97
C LYS A 166 -0.84 -13.62 -31.93
#